data_AF-A0A1M5ETK4-F1
#
_entry.id   AF-A0A1M5ETK4-F1
#
_cell.length_a   1.000
_cell.length_b   1.000
_cell.length_c   1.000
_cell.angle_alpha   90.00
_cell.angle_beta   90.00
_cell.angle_gamma   90.00
#
_symmetry.space_group_name_H-M   'P 1'
#
loop_
_entity.id
_entity.type
_entity.pdbx_description
1 polymer ?
#
loop_
_entity_poly.entity_id
_entity_poly.type
_entity_poly.pdbx_seq_one_letter_code
_entity_poly.pdbx_strand_id
1 'polypeptide(L)'
;MKNTFAKKFTVCALAGVLGFALTACDDSSSAGDDDNNVILSGDSREESSDSRSNDKDEAISSSDKATDKDSEPAEGSSSSVEKGLPDSDAKSSSSAKETKTSSDSKSSSSVKSGDSSSSSSAGKVNGLATPCKTETEDNCEYGELVDERDGQTYKTVKIGDKVWMAENLNYDPGQGGSGSSAYDWSWCYDDDPSNCAKYGRLYTWAAAMDSATTYCGFGKSCTATHPVQGICPSGWHLPDTTDWHDLIVAAGGKYSAGAKLKSTSGWENDGYGNDGNGTDAFGFSALPSGYRSRDGGDYYTAGGYANIWSSFEYITGLVAYQMILRSTNAYAYVDRSNEDYGYAVRCVKDSD
;
A
#
# COMPACT_ATOMS: atom_id res chain seq x y z
N MET A 1 -50.50 18.47 27.75
CA MET A 1 -50.29 17.27 28.59
C MET A 1 -48.80 16.97 28.57
N LYS A 2 -48.11 17.19 29.69
CA LYS A 2 -46.67 17.00 29.86
C LYS A 2 -46.46 15.65 30.53
N ASN A 3 -45.82 14.68 29.88
CA ASN A 3 -45.44 13.42 30.49
C ASN A 3 -43.93 13.42 30.75
N THR A 4 -43.60 13.51 32.03
CA THR A 4 -42.27 13.37 32.61
C THR A 4 -42.09 11.91 33.01
N PHE A 5 -41.04 11.23 32.53
CA PHE A 5 -40.63 9.94 33.08
C PHE A 5 -39.17 10.03 33.51
N ALA A 6 -38.97 10.13 34.83
CA ALA A 6 -37.69 10.03 35.49
C ALA A 6 -37.34 8.55 35.72
N LYS A 7 -36.16 8.10 35.28
CA LYS A 7 -35.57 6.82 35.69
C LYS A 7 -34.58 7.06 36.83
N LYS A 8 -34.80 6.36 37.94
CA LYS A 8 -33.99 6.39 39.16
C LYS A 8 -32.73 5.53 39.00
N PHE A 9 -31.62 6.05 39.52
CA PHE A 9 -30.38 5.35 39.83
C PHE A 9 -30.59 4.36 40.99
N THR A 10 -29.99 3.17 40.89
CA THR A 10 -29.74 2.29 42.04
C THR A 10 -28.27 1.88 42.02
N VAL A 11 -27.55 2.33 43.04
CA VAL A 11 -26.20 1.89 43.42
C VAL A 11 -26.37 0.82 44.49
N CYS A 12 -25.69 -0.32 44.35
CA CYS A 12 -25.48 -1.28 45.45
C CYS A 12 -23.99 -1.56 45.58
N ALA A 13 -23.40 -0.99 46.62
CA ALA A 13 -22.15 -1.43 47.22
C ALA A 13 -22.49 -2.32 48.42
N LEU A 14 -21.80 -3.44 48.59
CA LEU A 14 -21.72 -4.14 49.87
C LEU A 14 -20.35 -4.84 49.96
N ALA A 15 -19.62 -4.46 51.01
CA ALA A 15 -18.36 -5.02 51.44
C ALA A 15 -18.60 -6.05 52.56
N GLY A 16 -17.68 -7.01 52.70
CA GLY A 16 -17.23 -7.41 54.05
C GLY A 16 -17.15 -8.91 54.40
N VAL A 17 -15.90 -9.30 54.73
CA VAL A 17 -15.44 -10.19 55.84
C VAL A 17 -15.40 -11.71 55.55
N LEU A 18 -14.26 -12.45 55.51
CA LEU A 18 -13.10 -12.77 56.42
C LEU A 18 -13.28 -14.06 57.25
N GLY A 19 -12.31 -14.99 57.17
CA GLY A 19 -12.03 -16.09 58.13
C GLY A 19 -11.90 -17.50 57.49
N PHE A 20 -10.69 -17.96 57.10
CA PHE A 20 -9.68 -18.76 57.85
C PHE A 20 -10.14 -20.12 58.45
N ALA A 21 -9.58 -21.24 57.96
CA ALA A 21 -8.52 -22.03 58.64
C ALA A 21 -8.43 -23.50 58.17
N LEU A 22 -7.20 -23.91 57.77
CA LEU A 22 -6.41 -25.13 58.09
C LEU A 22 -7.01 -26.53 57.79
N THR A 23 -6.29 -27.50 57.20
CA THR A 23 -5.06 -28.20 57.68
C THR A 23 -4.45 -29.08 56.55
N ALA A 24 -3.13 -29.01 56.29
CA ALA A 24 -2.06 -30.04 56.52
C ALA A 24 -2.10 -31.29 55.58
N CYS A 25 -1.03 -31.84 54.98
CA CYS A 25 0.32 -32.21 55.45
C CYS A 25 1.33 -32.19 54.25
N ASP A 26 2.59 -31.74 54.35
CA ASP A 26 3.83 -32.46 54.81
C ASP A 26 4.32 -33.51 53.76
N ASP A 27 5.59 -33.69 53.36
CA ASP A 27 6.90 -33.13 53.74
C ASP A 27 8.00 -33.51 52.69
N SER A 28 9.04 -32.67 52.59
CA SER A 28 10.49 -32.90 52.34
C SER A 28 11.11 -33.66 51.13
N SER A 29 11.81 -32.87 50.28
CA SER A 29 13.29 -32.77 50.03
C SER A 29 14.25 -33.92 49.65
N SER A 30 14.99 -33.65 48.55
CA SER A 30 16.45 -33.79 48.24
C SER A 30 17.15 -35.11 47.84
N ALA A 31 17.62 -35.10 46.57
CA ALA A 31 18.96 -35.39 46.00
C ALA A 31 19.86 -36.58 46.44
N GLY A 32 20.47 -37.24 45.44
CA GLY A 32 21.67 -38.09 45.55
C GLY A 32 21.95 -38.91 44.26
N ASP A 33 23.15 -38.75 43.71
CA ASP A 33 23.68 -39.16 42.41
C ASP A 33 24.00 -40.68 42.23
N ASP A 34 24.10 -41.15 40.98
CA ASP A 34 25.35 -41.61 40.33
C ASP A 34 25.17 -42.64 39.18
N ASP A 35 25.89 -42.34 38.09
CA ASP A 35 26.60 -43.21 37.13
C ASP A 35 25.87 -44.21 36.19
N ASN A 36 25.85 -43.89 34.89
CA ASN A 36 26.91 -44.34 33.95
C ASN A 36 26.66 -43.94 32.46
N ASN A 37 27.53 -43.05 31.98
CA ASN A 37 28.30 -42.98 30.72
C ASN A 37 27.80 -43.54 29.35
N VAL A 38 28.31 -42.84 28.31
CA VAL A 38 28.57 -43.16 26.87
C VAL A 38 27.50 -42.63 25.89
N ILE A 39 27.65 -41.45 25.27
CA ILE A 39 28.54 -41.00 24.15
C ILE A 39 28.05 -41.38 22.73
N LEU A 40 27.71 -40.32 21.95
CA LEU A 40 27.87 -40.04 20.49
C LEU A 40 27.38 -41.09 19.47
N SER A 41 26.97 -40.81 18.22
CA SER A 41 26.64 -39.66 17.38
C SER A 41 26.37 -40.24 15.98
N GLY A 42 25.39 -39.70 15.24
CA GLY A 42 25.30 -39.74 13.77
C GLY A 42 25.20 -41.13 13.10
N ASP A 43 24.90 -41.28 11.83
CA ASP A 43 24.31 -40.46 10.78
C ASP A 43 23.94 -41.47 9.65
N SER A 44 23.00 -41.09 8.80
CA SER A 44 22.84 -41.51 7.40
C SER A 44 22.33 -42.92 7.01
N ARG A 45 21.16 -42.85 6.36
CA ARG A 45 20.83 -43.28 4.97
C ARG A 45 20.63 -44.77 4.59
N GLU A 46 19.45 -44.94 3.99
CA GLU A 46 19.11 -45.57 2.71
C GLU A 46 18.82 -47.08 2.55
N GLU A 47 17.63 -47.26 1.95
CA GLU A 47 17.24 -48.14 0.84
C GLU A 47 16.78 -49.59 1.03
N SER A 48 15.84 -49.90 0.11
CA SER A 48 15.33 -51.18 -0.39
C SER A 48 14.27 -51.89 0.46
N SER A 49 13.33 -52.67 -0.08
CA SER A 49 12.62 -52.76 -1.37
C SER A 49 11.57 -53.88 -1.15
N ASP A 50 10.62 -53.97 -2.07
CA ASP A 50 9.86 -55.20 -2.43
C ASP A 50 8.62 -55.65 -1.64
N SER A 51 7.48 -55.26 -2.23
CA SER A 51 6.55 -56.10 -3.00
C SER A 51 5.83 -57.31 -2.37
N ARG A 52 4.50 -57.30 -2.57
CA ARG A 52 3.53 -58.39 -2.89
C ARG A 52 2.13 -57.96 -2.42
N SER A 53 1.00 -58.17 -3.08
CA SER A 53 0.60 -58.64 -4.41
C SER A 53 -0.94 -58.68 -4.37
N ASN A 54 -1.61 -58.22 -5.43
CA ASN A 54 -2.82 -58.80 -6.08
C ASN A 54 -4.05 -59.16 -5.21
N ASP A 55 -5.33 -58.91 -5.57
CA ASP A 55 -5.96 -58.89 -6.89
C ASP A 55 -7.47 -58.55 -6.76
N LYS A 56 -8.08 -58.11 -7.88
CA LYS A 56 -9.50 -58.19 -8.34
C LYS A 56 -10.49 -57.03 -8.08
N ASP A 57 -10.66 -56.19 -9.12
CA ASP A 57 -11.80 -56.14 -10.09
C ASP A 57 -13.23 -56.47 -9.57
N GLU A 58 -14.34 -55.83 -9.96
CA GLU A 58 -14.64 -54.98 -11.13
C GLU A 58 -15.95 -54.18 -10.93
N ALA A 59 -15.99 -53.02 -11.60
CA ALA A 59 -17.08 -52.20 -12.20
C ALA A 59 -18.57 -52.37 -11.84
N ILE A 60 -19.28 -51.23 -11.69
CA ILE A 60 -20.50 -50.90 -12.47
C ILE A 60 -20.60 -49.38 -12.78
N SER A 61 -20.69 -49.14 -14.09
CA SER A 61 -21.18 -48.04 -14.94
C SER A 61 -21.88 -46.79 -14.39
N SER A 62 -21.54 -45.70 -15.08
CA SER A 62 -22.08 -44.35 -15.21
C SER A 62 -23.41 -44.23 -15.95
N SER A 63 -24.05 -43.05 -15.80
CA SER A 63 -25.08 -42.50 -16.68
C SER A 63 -24.93 -40.98 -16.77
N ASP A 64 -24.72 -40.43 -17.96
CA ASP A 64 -25.46 -39.25 -18.44
C ASP A 64 -25.13 -38.87 -19.90
N LYS A 65 -26.22 -38.50 -20.61
CA LYS A 65 -26.33 -37.52 -21.70
C LYS A 65 -26.25 -37.95 -23.19
N ALA A 66 -27.45 -38.14 -23.75
CA ALA A 66 -28.12 -37.44 -24.86
C ALA A 66 -27.37 -36.91 -26.13
N THR A 67 -28.13 -37.05 -27.24
CA THR A 67 -28.24 -36.31 -28.53
C THR A 67 -27.41 -36.69 -29.77
N ASP A 68 -28.11 -37.31 -30.74
CA ASP A 68 -28.26 -37.07 -32.21
C ASP A 68 -27.04 -36.64 -33.06
N LYS A 69 -26.57 -37.44 -34.05
CA LYS A 69 -27.03 -37.59 -35.47
C LYS A 69 -27.17 -36.27 -36.23
N ASP A 70 -26.72 -36.05 -37.46
CA ASP A 70 -25.97 -36.75 -38.53
C ASP A 70 -25.67 -35.63 -39.55
N SER A 71 -24.57 -35.70 -40.32
CA SER A 71 -24.47 -35.40 -41.78
C SER A 71 -23.09 -34.88 -42.19
N GLU A 72 -22.38 -35.73 -42.93
CA GLU A 72 -21.34 -35.40 -43.91
C GLU A 72 -21.92 -35.76 -45.31
N PRO A 73 -21.45 -35.19 -46.44
CA PRO A 73 -20.10 -35.50 -46.94
C PRO A 73 -19.34 -34.38 -47.66
N ALA A 74 -18.04 -34.66 -47.82
CA ALA A 74 -17.02 -33.95 -48.57
C ALA A 74 -17.08 -34.21 -50.09
N GLU A 75 -16.35 -33.39 -50.87
CA GLU A 75 -15.37 -33.74 -51.94
C GLU A 75 -15.03 -32.50 -52.81
N GLY A 76 -13.76 -32.31 -53.20
CA GLY A 76 -13.40 -31.44 -54.35
C GLY A 76 -12.16 -30.52 -54.34
N SER A 77 -10.95 -31.05 -54.11
CA SER A 77 -9.64 -30.83 -54.80
C SER A 77 -9.09 -29.46 -55.32
N SER A 78 -7.80 -29.20 -54.94
CA SER A 78 -6.61 -28.78 -55.77
C SER A 78 -6.52 -27.33 -56.32
N SER A 79 -5.41 -26.57 -56.40
CA SER A 79 -3.98 -26.64 -56.03
C SER A 79 -3.23 -25.32 -56.38
N SER A 80 -2.12 -25.03 -55.67
CA SER A 80 -0.89 -24.28 -56.08
C SER A 80 -0.90 -22.73 -56.17
N VAL A 81 0.05 -22.04 -55.49
CA VAL A 81 1.30 -21.41 -56.03
C VAL A 81 2.22 -20.95 -54.85
N GLU A 82 3.52 -20.89 -55.16
CA GLU A 82 4.78 -20.83 -54.38
C GLU A 82 5.16 -19.63 -53.47
N LYS A 83 6.02 -19.99 -52.49
CA LYS A 83 7.31 -19.42 -51.99
C LYS A 83 7.52 -17.91 -51.75
N GLY A 84 8.06 -17.64 -50.55
CA GLY A 84 9.48 -17.28 -50.43
C GLY A 84 9.82 -16.11 -49.50
N LEU A 85 10.36 -16.40 -48.30
CA LEU A 85 11.24 -15.50 -47.54
C LEU A 85 12.30 -16.35 -46.81
N PRO A 86 13.59 -15.95 -46.78
CA PRO A 86 14.66 -16.78 -46.25
C PRO A 86 14.97 -16.54 -44.78
N ASP A 87 15.45 -17.63 -44.18
CA ASP A 87 16.25 -17.79 -42.96
C ASP A 87 17.41 -16.78 -42.82
N SER A 88 17.75 -16.42 -41.58
CA SER A 88 18.91 -17.04 -40.92
C SER A 88 19.09 -16.55 -39.48
N ASP A 89 19.14 -17.53 -38.59
CA ASP A 89 19.65 -17.50 -37.22
C ASP A 89 21.04 -16.86 -37.06
N ALA A 90 21.34 -16.35 -35.86
CA ALA A 90 22.48 -16.85 -35.08
C ALA A 90 22.50 -16.29 -33.65
N LYS A 91 22.63 -17.23 -32.71
CA LYS A 91 22.82 -17.08 -31.27
C LYS A 91 24.31 -16.96 -30.93
N SER A 92 24.58 -16.41 -29.75
CA SER A 92 25.67 -16.76 -28.81
C SER A 92 26.95 -15.90 -28.72
N SER A 93 27.09 -15.33 -27.51
CA SER A 93 28.16 -15.52 -26.51
C SER A 93 29.57 -14.89 -26.63
N SER A 94 29.91 -14.25 -25.49
CA SER A 94 31.15 -14.35 -24.70
C SER A 94 32.44 -13.60 -25.09
N SER A 95 32.81 -12.70 -24.16
CA SER A 95 34.08 -12.65 -23.39
C SER A 95 35.43 -12.27 -24.03
N ALA A 96 36.09 -11.36 -23.29
CA ALA A 96 37.51 -11.37 -22.89
C ALA A 96 38.52 -10.46 -23.63
N LYS A 97 38.96 -9.43 -22.87
CA LYS A 97 40.33 -9.22 -22.34
C LYS A 97 41.29 -8.23 -23.05
N GLU A 98 41.60 -7.19 -22.27
CA GLU A 98 42.85 -6.42 -22.04
C GLU A 98 43.71 -5.83 -23.16
N THR A 99 44.05 -4.55 -23.00
CA THR A 99 45.44 -4.06 -22.79
C THR A 99 45.40 -2.60 -22.32
N LYS A 100 45.65 -2.32 -21.04
CA LYS A 100 46.89 -1.75 -20.45
C LYS A 100 47.56 -0.61 -21.23
N THR A 101 47.59 0.58 -20.61
CA THR A 101 48.83 1.36 -20.46
C THR A 101 48.78 2.20 -19.17
N SER A 102 49.80 2.00 -18.37
CA SER A 102 50.23 2.69 -17.14
C SER A 102 50.75 4.11 -17.48
N SER A 103 51.07 5.05 -16.57
CA SER A 103 51.53 5.01 -15.18
C SER A 103 51.69 6.46 -14.67
N ASP A 104 51.41 6.69 -13.37
CA ASP A 104 52.20 7.46 -12.38
C ASP A 104 52.45 8.98 -12.58
N SER A 105 52.48 9.88 -11.59
CA SER A 105 52.56 9.80 -10.12
C SER A 105 52.37 11.19 -9.45
N LYS A 106 51.77 11.17 -8.25
CA LYS A 106 52.04 11.91 -6.98
C LYS A 106 52.64 13.33 -6.97
N SER A 107 51.95 14.29 -6.31
CA SER A 107 52.21 14.77 -4.92
C SER A 107 51.86 16.25 -4.65
N SER A 108 51.06 16.46 -3.60
CA SER A 108 51.05 17.53 -2.56
C SER A 108 51.49 18.98 -2.87
N SER A 109 50.65 19.97 -2.53
CA SER A 109 50.75 20.72 -1.25
C SER A 109 49.77 21.91 -1.16
N SER A 110 49.44 22.23 0.09
CA SER A 110 48.58 23.26 0.67
C SER A 110 48.84 24.73 0.30
N VAL A 111 47.80 25.59 0.29
CA VAL A 111 47.61 26.74 1.23
C VAL A 111 46.24 27.45 1.08
N LYS A 112 45.60 27.65 2.25
CA LYS A 112 44.78 28.75 2.82
C LYS A 112 43.73 29.59 2.04
N SER A 113 42.62 29.71 2.76
CA SER A 113 41.40 30.54 2.70
C SER A 113 41.44 31.92 2.05
N GLY A 114 40.33 32.24 1.37
CA GLY A 114 39.83 33.58 1.12
C GLY A 114 38.31 33.53 0.94
N ASP A 115 37.58 34.09 1.89
CA ASP A 115 36.13 34.32 1.81
C ASP A 115 35.77 35.16 0.58
N SER A 116 34.77 34.71 -0.15
CA SER A 116 34.03 35.53 -1.12
C SER A 116 32.63 34.96 -1.22
N SER A 117 31.71 35.64 -0.53
CA SER A 117 30.26 35.49 -0.64
C SER A 117 29.83 35.63 -2.10
N SER A 118 29.74 34.50 -2.78
CA SER A 118 29.00 34.39 -4.03
C SER A 118 27.58 33.99 -3.65
N SER A 119 26.71 35.00 -3.59
CA SER A 119 25.27 34.80 -3.70
C SER A 119 25.00 34.18 -5.07
N SER A 120 25.09 32.86 -5.14
CA SER A 120 24.54 32.10 -6.25
C SER A 120 23.03 32.28 -6.19
N SER A 121 22.56 33.27 -6.94
CA SER A 121 21.17 33.39 -7.34
C SER A 121 20.88 32.13 -8.17
N ALA A 122 20.48 31.06 -7.50
CA ALA A 122 20.02 29.85 -8.13
C ALA A 122 18.86 30.25 -9.04
N GLY A 123 19.06 30.08 -10.36
CA GLY A 123 17.98 30.23 -11.32
C GLY A 123 16.80 29.41 -10.82
N LYS A 124 15.63 30.06 -10.75
CA LYS A 124 14.38 29.42 -10.34
C LYS A 124 14.15 28.25 -11.30
N VAL A 125 14.48 27.05 -10.85
CA VAL A 125 14.15 25.82 -11.56
C VAL A 125 12.64 25.73 -11.53
N ASN A 126 12.02 25.94 -12.69
CA ASN A 126 10.56 25.92 -12.84
C ASN A 126 10.02 24.63 -12.21
N GLY A 127 9.20 24.76 -11.18
CA GLY A 127 8.50 23.65 -10.53
C GLY A 127 8.99 23.25 -9.14
N LEU A 128 10.12 23.73 -8.60
CA LEU A 128 10.50 23.43 -7.20
C LEU A 128 9.85 24.39 -6.20
N ALA A 129 9.25 23.84 -5.15
CA ALA A 129 8.76 24.59 -4.01
C ALA A 129 9.84 24.71 -2.93
N THR A 130 9.82 25.82 -2.18
CA THR A 130 10.68 25.99 -1.01
C THR A 130 10.03 25.32 0.20
N PRO A 131 10.74 24.45 0.93
CA PRO A 131 10.27 23.93 2.21
C PRO A 131 9.82 25.04 3.15
N CYS A 132 8.67 24.85 3.79
CA CYS A 132 8.05 25.83 4.68
C CYS A 132 8.02 25.38 6.16
N LYS A 133 8.55 24.19 6.45
CA LYS A 133 8.56 23.65 7.80
C LYS A 133 9.92 23.06 8.15
N THR A 134 10.33 23.31 9.39
CA THR A 134 11.51 22.77 10.05
C THR A 134 11.15 22.34 11.46
N GLU A 135 12.10 21.80 12.21
CA GLU A 135 11.90 21.44 13.62
C GLU A 135 11.56 22.63 14.53
N THR A 136 11.96 23.86 14.15
CA THR A 136 11.83 25.05 15.01
C THR A 136 10.88 26.11 14.45
N GLU A 137 10.52 26.03 13.18
CA GLU A 137 9.72 27.03 12.49
C GLU A 137 8.75 26.36 11.51
N ASP A 138 7.51 26.86 11.47
CA ASP A 138 6.49 26.44 10.52
C ASP A 138 5.85 27.69 9.90
N ASN A 139 6.16 27.94 8.63
CA ASN A 139 5.63 29.05 7.83
C ASN A 139 4.81 28.56 6.63
N CYS A 140 4.33 27.31 6.67
CA CYS A 140 3.48 26.77 5.61
C CYS A 140 2.13 27.51 5.53
N GLU A 141 1.63 27.66 4.31
CA GLU A 141 0.30 28.24 4.06
C GLU A 141 -0.78 27.17 4.30
N TYR A 142 -1.28 27.10 5.54
CA TYR A 142 -2.35 26.19 5.92
C TYR A 142 -3.75 26.78 5.71
N GLY A 143 -4.72 25.88 5.58
CA GLY A 143 -6.15 26.18 5.56
C GLY A 143 -6.96 25.01 6.10
N GLU A 144 -8.27 25.10 5.95
CA GLU A 144 -9.20 24.04 6.36
C GLU A 144 -10.23 23.77 5.25
N LEU A 145 -10.61 22.50 5.13
CA LEU A 145 -11.71 22.01 4.31
C LEU A 145 -12.75 21.40 5.25
N VAL A 146 -13.95 21.94 5.26
CA VAL A 146 -15.09 21.32 5.95
C VAL A 146 -15.84 20.47 4.93
N ASP A 147 -15.89 19.16 5.15
CA ASP A 147 -16.72 18.27 4.36
C ASP A 147 -18.18 18.38 4.83
N GLU A 148 -19.04 19.00 4.02
CA GLU A 148 -20.45 19.23 4.38
C GLU A 148 -21.25 17.92 4.50
N ARG A 149 -20.73 16.80 3.98
CA ARG A 149 -21.43 15.51 3.96
C ARG A 149 -21.45 14.84 5.33
N ASP A 150 -20.41 15.03 6.14
CA ASP A 150 -20.26 14.42 7.47
C ASP A 150 -19.85 15.43 8.57
N GLY A 151 -19.53 16.68 8.20
CA GLY A 151 -19.09 17.73 9.10
C GLY A 151 -17.63 17.62 9.54
N GLN A 152 -16.83 16.72 8.95
CA GLN A 152 -15.42 16.57 9.27
C GLN A 152 -14.63 17.73 8.69
N THR A 153 -13.83 18.38 9.54
CA THR A 153 -12.84 19.37 9.11
C THR A 153 -11.50 18.68 8.85
N TYR A 154 -10.89 18.96 7.71
CA TYR A 154 -9.56 18.51 7.33
C TYR A 154 -8.64 19.71 7.16
N LYS A 155 -7.39 19.58 7.63
CA LYS A 155 -6.34 20.55 7.34
C LYS A 155 -5.93 20.47 5.89
N THR A 156 -5.56 21.61 5.34
CA THR A 156 -5.04 21.74 3.98
C THR A 156 -3.74 22.52 3.98
N VAL A 157 -2.89 22.29 2.99
CA VAL A 157 -1.63 23.01 2.83
C VAL A 157 -1.37 23.33 1.37
N LYS A 158 -0.83 24.52 1.09
CA LYS A 158 -0.39 24.88 -0.25
C LYS A 158 1.04 24.38 -0.50
N ILE A 159 1.23 23.64 -1.58
CA ILE A 159 2.54 23.14 -2.01
C ILE A 159 2.69 23.42 -3.50
N GLY A 160 3.68 24.24 -3.84
CA GLY A 160 3.78 24.80 -5.18
C GLY A 160 2.54 25.65 -5.49
N ASP A 161 1.87 25.34 -6.60
CA ASP A 161 0.70 26.08 -7.08
C ASP A 161 -0.64 25.41 -6.69
N LYS A 162 -0.60 24.24 -6.03
CA LYS A 162 -1.80 23.48 -5.66
C LYS A 162 -2.04 23.48 -4.15
N VAL A 163 -3.30 23.39 -3.75
CA VAL A 163 -3.70 23.21 -2.36
C VAL A 163 -4.12 21.77 -2.16
N TRP A 164 -3.48 21.10 -1.21
CA TRP A 164 -3.65 19.69 -0.90
C TRP A 164 -4.33 19.52 0.45
N MET A 165 -5.11 18.46 0.62
CA MET A 165 -5.40 17.97 1.97
C MET A 165 -4.09 17.54 2.64
N ALA A 166 -3.89 18.00 3.88
CA ALA A 166 -2.78 17.58 4.75
C ALA A 166 -3.11 16.30 5.54
N GLU A 167 -4.37 15.87 5.50
CA GLU A 167 -4.90 14.65 6.12
C GLU A 167 -5.52 13.75 5.05
N ASN A 168 -5.53 12.43 5.27
CA ASN A 168 -6.24 11.52 4.38
C ASN A 168 -7.76 11.63 4.62
N LEU A 169 -8.55 11.44 3.57
CA LEU A 169 -10.01 11.48 3.65
C LEU A 169 -10.55 10.36 4.56
N ASN A 170 -11.49 10.70 5.45
CA ASN A 170 -12.12 9.79 6.41
C ASN A 170 -13.65 9.73 6.23
N TYR A 171 -14.15 10.14 5.08
CA TYR A 171 -15.57 10.10 4.73
C TYR A 171 -16.05 8.65 4.60
N ASP A 172 -17.15 8.31 5.27
CA ASP A 172 -17.80 7.01 5.12
C ASP A 172 -18.91 7.11 4.06
N PRO A 173 -18.72 6.59 2.83
CA PRO A 173 -19.77 6.59 1.81
C PRO A 173 -20.91 5.61 2.15
N GLY A 174 -20.82 4.89 3.28
CA GLY A 174 -21.73 3.82 3.67
C GLY A 174 -21.51 2.56 2.83
N GLN A 175 -22.40 1.59 3.04
CA GLN A 175 -22.47 0.40 2.20
C GLN A 175 -23.37 0.69 1.00
N GLY A 176 -22.81 0.76 -0.21
CA GLY A 176 -23.64 0.75 -1.41
C GLY A 176 -24.00 -0.69 -1.77
N GLY A 177 -25.29 -1.01 -1.83
CA GLY A 177 -25.79 -2.27 -2.41
C GLY A 177 -26.00 -2.15 -3.93
N SER A 178 -26.13 -3.23 -4.70
CA SER A 178 -27.02 -4.39 -4.46
C SER A 178 -26.50 -5.76 -4.95
N GLY A 179 -27.00 -6.85 -4.32
CA GLY A 179 -26.54 -8.24 -4.53
C GLY A 179 -25.22 -8.49 -3.76
N SER A 180 -24.86 -9.73 -3.43
CA SER A 180 -23.59 -10.09 -2.75
C SER A 180 -22.99 -8.94 -1.91
N SER A 181 -23.74 -8.45 -0.92
CA SER A 181 -23.49 -7.21 -0.17
C SER A 181 -22.25 -7.29 0.74
N ALA A 182 -21.14 -7.84 0.25
CA ALA A 182 -20.07 -8.43 1.06
C ALA A 182 -18.74 -7.67 0.99
N TYR A 183 -18.66 -6.56 0.29
CA TYR A 183 -17.45 -5.75 0.28
C TYR A 183 -17.86 -4.33 0.64
N ASP A 184 -17.68 -3.99 1.91
CA ASP A 184 -17.43 -2.60 2.31
C ASP A 184 -16.48 -1.99 1.27
N TRP A 185 -16.70 -0.75 0.82
CA TRP A 185 -15.76 -0.12 -0.12
C TRP A 185 -14.87 0.91 0.54
N SER A 186 -15.02 1.04 1.86
CA SER A 186 -14.08 1.75 2.70
C SER A 186 -13.91 1.02 4.04
N TRP A 187 -12.72 1.11 4.62
CA TRP A 187 -12.42 0.50 5.91
C TRP A 187 -11.50 1.39 6.74
N CYS A 188 -11.57 1.22 8.04
CA CYS A 188 -10.46 1.55 8.92
C CYS A 188 -9.42 0.43 8.83
N TYR A 189 -8.13 0.78 8.91
CA TYR A 189 -7.10 -0.25 9.01
C TYR A 189 -7.36 -1.17 10.23
N ASP A 190 -7.25 -2.49 10.04
CA ASP A 190 -7.59 -3.53 11.04
C ASP A 190 -9.05 -3.47 11.55
N ASP A 191 -9.96 -2.86 10.78
CA ASP A 191 -11.36 -2.63 11.17
C ASP A 191 -11.51 -1.88 12.51
N ASP A 192 -10.47 -1.15 12.93
CA ASP A 192 -10.46 -0.37 14.18
C ASP A 192 -10.79 1.10 13.90
N PRO A 193 -11.89 1.65 14.44
CA PRO A 193 -12.25 3.06 14.27
C PRO A 193 -11.17 4.07 14.69
N SER A 194 -10.30 3.71 15.64
CA SER A 194 -9.18 4.55 16.05
C SER A 194 -8.13 4.71 14.93
N ASN A 195 -7.99 3.70 14.06
CA ASN A 195 -7.11 3.77 12.90
C ASN A 195 -7.70 4.65 11.79
N CYS A 196 -9.03 4.75 11.66
CA CYS A 196 -9.64 5.77 10.79
C CYS A 196 -9.31 7.18 11.25
N ALA A 197 -9.42 7.45 12.56
CA ALA A 197 -9.09 8.76 13.12
C ALA A 197 -7.61 9.12 12.94
N LYS A 198 -6.72 8.12 12.92
CA LYS A 198 -5.27 8.30 12.72
C LYS A 198 -4.88 8.41 11.24
N TYR A 199 -5.29 7.46 10.42
CA TYR A 199 -4.79 7.25 9.06
C TYR A 199 -5.76 7.72 7.97
N GLY A 200 -6.99 8.08 8.32
CA GLY A 200 -8.11 8.12 7.38
C GLY A 200 -8.60 6.72 7.01
N ARG A 201 -9.53 6.67 6.06
CA ARG A 201 -10.07 5.40 5.53
C ARG A 201 -9.25 4.90 4.35
N LEU A 202 -9.28 3.59 4.18
CA LEU A 202 -8.84 2.90 2.98
C LEU A 202 -10.05 2.66 2.10
N TYR A 203 -9.98 3.03 0.83
CA TYR A 203 -11.07 2.90 -0.14
C TYR A 203 -10.64 1.97 -1.26
N THR A 204 -11.57 1.18 -1.79
CA THR A 204 -11.35 0.59 -3.13
C THR A 204 -11.25 1.69 -4.18
N TRP A 205 -10.65 1.41 -5.33
CA TRP A 205 -10.59 2.42 -6.39
C TRP A 205 -11.99 2.81 -6.88
N ALA A 206 -12.93 1.85 -6.91
CA ALA A 206 -14.33 2.11 -7.24
C ALA A 206 -15.00 3.09 -6.24
N ALA A 207 -14.71 2.98 -4.93
CA ALA A 207 -15.17 3.98 -3.98
C ALA A 207 -14.45 5.31 -4.14
N ALA A 208 -13.13 5.32 -4.34
CA ALA A 208 -12.36 6.54 -4.56
C ALA A 208 -12.87 7.34 -5.78
N MET A 209 -13.26 6.64 -6.84
CA MET A 209 -13.85 7.23 -8.05
C MET A 209 -15.34 7.59 -7.91
N ASP A 210 -15.96 7.30 -6.77
CA ASP A 210 -17.42 7.41 -6.58
C ASP A 210 -18.19 6.70 -7.73
N SER A 211 -17.96 5.39 -7.87
CA SER A 211 -18.51 4.57 -8.95
C SER A 211 -20.03 4.68 -9.14
N ALA A 212 -20.78 5.03 -8.10
CA ALA A 212 -22.22 5.27 -8.18
C ALA A 212 -22.57 6.45 -9.09
N THR A 213 -21.68 7.44 -9.22
CA THR A 213 -21.85 8.62 -10.07
C THR A 213 -21.03 8.52 -11.36
N THR A 214 -19.83 7.92 -11.31
CA THR A 214 -18.91 7.89 -12.45
C THR A 214 -18.98 6.63 -13.30
N TYR A 215 -19.64 5.57 -12.82
CA TYR A 215 -19.67 4.23 -13.42
C TYR A 215 -18.28 3.59 -13.62
N CYS A 216 -17.26 4.05 -12.88
CA CYS A 216 -15.90 3.50 -12.89
C CYS A 216 -15.71 2.43 -11.81
N GLY A 217 -14.79 1.47 -12.00
CA GLY A 217 -14.45 0.47 -10.98
C GLY A 217 -14.19 -0.92 -11.55
N PHE A 218 -13.93 -1.88 -10.67
CA PHE A 218 -13.52 -3.23 -11.04
C PHE A 218 -14.45 -3.89 -12.07
N GLY A 219 -13.90 -4.31 -13.20
CA GLY A 219 -14.61 -4.91 -14.32
C GLY A 219 -15.51 -3.96 -15.11
N LYS A 220 -15.41 -2.64 -14.89
CA LYS A 220 -16.18 -1.60 -15.60
C LYS A 220 -15.26 -0.69 -16.38
N SER A 221 -15.72 -0.25 -17.55
CA SER A 221 -14.98 0.74 -18.34
C SER A 221 -15.24 2.14 -17.80
N CYS A 222 -14.18 2.82 -17.39
CA CYS A 222 -14.27 4.18 -16.91
C CYS A 222 -14.29 5.18 -18.09
N THR A 223 -15.25 6.11 -18.07
CA THR A 223 -15.36 7.20 -19.08
C THR A 223 -15.40 8.58 -18.41
N ALA A 224 -14.80 8.69 -17.22
CA ALA A 224 -14.85 9.89 -16.41
C ALA A 224 -14.19 11.08 -17.13
N THR A 225 -14.77 12.26 -16.95
CA THR A 225 -14.16 13.52 -17.39
C THR A 225 -13.22 14.01 -16.30
N HIS A 226 -11.98 14.34 -16.66
CA HIS A 226 -10.98 14.84 -15.73
C HIS A 226 -11.03 16.38 -15.61
N PRO A 227 -10.74 16.96 -14.43
CA PRO A 227 -10.45 16.26 -13.17
C PRO A 227 -11.68 15.54 -12.60
N VAL A 228 -11.45 14.38 -11.98
CA VAL A 228 -12.54 13.56 -11.41
C VAL A 228 -12.70 13.93 -9.94
N GLN A 229 -13.84 14.53 -9.58
CA GLN A 229 -14.17 14.80 -8.18
C GLN A 229 -14.03 13.51 -7.34
N GLY A 230 -14.67 12.43 -7.79
CA GLY A 230 -14.68 11.15 -7.08
C GLY A 230 -15.29 11.31 -5.70
N ILE A 231 -14.74 10.60 -4.71
CA ILE A 231 -15.21 10.67 -3.32
C ILE A 231 -14.81 11.97 -2.61
N CYS A 232 -14.05 12.86 -3.25
CA CYS A 232 -13.67 14.13 -2.67
C CYS A 232 -14.87 15.08 -2.50
N PRO A 233 -14.82 16.01 -1.52
CA PRO A 233 -15.84 17.05 -1.38
C PRO A 233 -15.93 17.96 -2.61
N SER A 234 -17.06 18.63 -2.81
CA SER A 234 -17.24 19.58 -3.91
C SER A 234 -16.15 20.66 -3.92
N GLY A 235 -15.63 20.99 -5.11
CA GLY A 235 -14.50 21.92 -5.28
C GLY A 235 -13.12 21.30 -5.04
N TRP A 236 -13.08 19.98 -4.87
CA TRP A 236 -11.87 19.17 -4.73
C TRP A 236 -11.98 17.93 -5.60
N HIS A 237 -10.85 17.40 -6.04
CA HIS A 237 -10.80 16.20 -6.86
C HIS A 237 -9.78 15.18 -6.37
N LEU A 238 -9.98 13.94 -6.83
CA LEU A 238 -9.03 12.86 -6.66
C LEU A 238 -7.82 13.12 -7.59
N PRO A 239 -6.59 13.22 -7.05
CA PRO A 239 -5.41 13.58 -7.83
C PRO A 239 -5.18 12.64 -9.01
N ASP A 240 -4.88 13.19 -10.18
CA ASP A 240 -4.43 12.39 -11.31
C ASP A 240 -2.90 12.18 -11.29
N THR A 241 -2.36 11.56 -12.34
CA THR A 241 -0.91 11.33 -12.42
C THR A 241 -0.10 12.61 -12.63
N THR A 242 -0.71 13.66 -13.19
CA THR A 242 -0.12 14.99 -13.35
C THR A 242 -0.02 15.71 -12.02
N ASP A 243 -1.09 15.70 -11.22
CA ASP A 243 -1.09 16.29 -9.87
C ASP A 243 0.01 15.67 -9.00
N TRP A 244 0.12 14.35 -9.03
CA TRP A 244 1.17 13.63 -8.32
C TRP A 244 2.56 13.95 -8.83
N HIS A 245 2.74 14.08 -10.15
CA HIS A 245 4.01 14.46 -10.74
C HIS A 245 4.43 15.86 -10.29
N ASP A 246 3.51 16.84 -10.34
CA ASP A 246 3.75 18.21 -9.92
C ASP A 246 4.14 18.29 -8.45
N LEU A 247 3.45 17.55 -7.57
CA LEU A 247 3.81 17.47 -6.15
C LEU A 247 5.20 16.88 -5.93
N ILE A 248 5.52 15.77 -6.62
CA ILE A 248 6.85 15.14 -6.53
C ILE A 248 7.93 16.13 -6.97
N VAL A 249 7.74 16.82 -8.09
CA VAL A 249 8.69 17.81 -8.61
C VAL A 249 8.84 18.98 -7.63
N ALA A 250 7.73 19.53 -7.13
CA ALA A 250 7.71 20.58 -6.11
C ALA A 250 8.50 20.19 -4.86
N ALA A 251 8.39 18.94 -4.42
CA ALA A 251 9.09 18.42 -3.26
C ALA A 251 10.57 18.03 -3.53
N GLY A 252 11.10 18.24 -4.74
CA GLY A 252 12.50 17.99 -5.07
C GLY A 252 12.77 16.67 -5.80
N GLY A 253 11.75 16.10 -6.43
CA GLY A 253 11.85 14.96 -7.34
C GLY A 253 11.81 13.59 -6.67
N LYS A 254 11.66 12.56 -7.50
CA LYS A 254 11.40 11.16 -7.10
C LYS A 254 12.27 10.64 -5.97
N TYR A 255 13.56 10.99 -5.94
CA TYR A 255 14.52 10.42 -5.00
C TYR A 255 14.60 11.14 -3.64
N SER A 256 13.96 12.30 -3.48
CA SER A 256 14.03 13.10 -2.25
C SER A 256 12.67 13.54 -1.71
N ALA A 257 11.66 13.63 -2.56
CA ALA A 257 10.33 14.11 -2.20
C ALA A 257 9.70 13.31 -1.06
N GLY A 258 9.89 11.98 -1.02
CA GLY A 258 9.32 11.14 0.01
C GLY A 258 9.80 11.52 1.41
N ALA A 259 11.10 11.78 1.60
CA ALA A 259 11.60 12.22 2.91
C ALA A 259 10.96 13.54 3.39
N LYS A 260 10.56 14.44 2.47
CA LYS A 260 9.98 15.74 2.82
C LYS A 260 8.46 15.72 2.94
N LEU A 261 7.79 14.76 2.30
CA LEU A 261 6.32 14.64 2.30
C LEU A 261 5.81 13.72 3.42
N LYS A 262 6.62 12.73 3.84
CA LYS A 262 6.30 11.85 4.97
C LYS A 262 6.16 12.64 6.26
N SER A 263 5.23 12.22 7.11
CA SER A 263 5.07 12.70 8.49
C SER A 263 6.34 12.50 9.32
N THR A 264 6.50 13.30 10.37
CA THR A 264 7.63 13.23 11.31
C THR A 264 7.57 12.04 12.28
N SER A 265 6.48 11.29 12.27
CA SER A 265 6.29 10.10 13.10
C SER A 265 5.37 9.09 12.44
N GLY A 266 5.37 7.87 12.98
CA GLY A 266 4.46 6.79 12.60
C GLY A 266 5.03 5.81 11.57
N TRP A 267 6.22 6.08 11.01
CA TRP A 267 6.90 5.17 10.11
C TRP A 267 7.72 4.13 10.86
N GLU A 268 7.79 2.92 10.31
CA GLU A 268 8.60 1.83 10.86
C GLU A 268 10.08 2.07 10.59
N ASN A 269 10.92 1.65 11.54
CA ASN A 269 12.36 1.64 11.32
C ASN A 269 12.76 0.61 10.25
N ASP A 270 13.87 0.85 9.56
CA ASP A 270 14.36 -0.05 8.52
C ASP A 270 15.20 -1.22 9.06
N GLY A 271 15.33 -1.33 10.39
CA GLY A 271 16.23 -2.28 11.05
C GLY A 271 17.73 -1.95 10.96
N TYR A 272 18.10 -0.85 10.29
CA TYR A 272 19.49 -0.41 10.08
C TYR A 272 19.79 0.96 10.71
N GLY A 273 18.91 1.45 11.58
CA GLY A 273 19.09 2.68 12.36
C GLY A 273 18.40 3.91 11.79
N ASN A 274 17.66 3.79 10.68
CA ASN A 274 16.76 4.84 10.23
C ASN A 274 15.37 4.58 10.81
N ASP A 275 14.77 5.59 11.43
CA ASP A 275 13.42 5.50 12.01
C ASP A 275 12.31 5.48 10.95
N GLY A 276 12.65 5.69 9.68
CA GLY A 276 11.74 5.68 8.54
C GLY A 276 10.91 6.96 8.38
N ASN A 277 10.97 7.88 9.34
CA ASN A 277 10.14 9.09 9.35
C ASN A 277 10.61 10.09 8.28
N GLY A 278 9.72 11.02 7.94
CA GLY A 278 10.03 12.18 7.12
C GLY A 278 10.33 13.41 7.95
N THR A 279 10.67 14.51 7.27
CA THR A 279 10.83 15.83 7.88
C THR A 279 9.56 16.67 7.79
N ASP A 280 8.52 16.19 7.08
CA ASP A 280 7.28 16.93 6.81
C ASP A 280 7.51 18.39 6.35
N ALA A 281 8.53 18.62 5.53
CA ALA A 281 9.06 19.96 5.24
C ALA A 281 8.07 20.88 4.49
N PHE A 282 6.95 20.32 4.03
CA PHE A 282 5.87 21.03 3.32
C PHE A 282 4.52 20.96 4.05
N GLY A 283 4.46 20.42 5.27
CA GLY A 283 3.20 20.24 6.00
C GLY A 283 2.22 19.25 5.35
N PHE A 284 2.70 18.41 4.43
CA PHE A 284 1.88 17.41 3.75
C PHE A 284 1.48 16.28 4.69
N SER A 285 2.31 15.92 5.66
CA SER A 285 2.00 14.97 6.73
C SER A 285 1.48 13.61 6.24
N ALA A 286 2.15 13.01 5.24
CA ALA A 286 1.77 11.68 4.77
C ALA A 286 2.06 10.61 5.82
N LEU A 287 0.99 9.97 6.32
CA LEU A 287 1.06 8.88 7.28
C LEU A 287 1.08 7.51 6.56
N PRO A 288 1.79 6.51 7.10
CA PRO A 288 1.88 5.18 6.52
C PRO A 288 0.65 4.34 6.87
N SER A 289 -0.46 4.60 6.17
CA SER A 289 -1.76 3.96 6.39
C SER A 289 -1.79 2.47 6.03
N GLY A 290 -0.73 1.93 5.41
CA GLY A 290 -0.75 0.58 4.86
C GLY A 290 -1.78 0.44 3.76
N TYR A 291 -2.29 -0.78 3.59
CA TYR A 291 -3.35 -1.08 2.63
C TYR A 291 -4.15 -2.31 3.02
N ARG A 292 -5.29 -2.50 2.37
CA ARG A 292 -6.13 -3.69 2.49
C ARG A 292 -6.09 -4.50 1.21
N SER A 293 -5.81 -5.80 1.31
CA SER A 293 -5.90 -6.72 0.16
C SER A 293 -7.36 -7.06 -0.16
N ARG A 294 -7.63 -7.41 -1.42
CA ARG A 294 -8.90 -8.04 -1.79
C ARG A 294 -9.02 -9.44 -1.20
N ASP A 295 -7.97 -10.25 -1.35
CA ASP A 295 -7.99 -11.66 -0.98
C ASP A 295 -7.96 -11.79 0.54
N GLY A 296 -9.03 -12.34 1.12
CA GLY A 296 -9.19 -12.49 2.58
C GLY A 296 -9.56 -11.21 3.32
N GLY A 297 -9.30 -10.03 2.73
CA GLY A 297 -9.58 -8.74 3.36
C GLY A 297 -8.53 -8.31 4.38
N ASP A 298 -7.36 -8.94 4.36
CA ASP A 298 -6.27 -8.68 5.29
C ASP A 298 -5.65 -7.29 5.10
N TYR A 299 -5.13 -6.76 6.19
CA TYR A 299 -4.44 -5.47 6.26
C TYR A 299 -2.93 -5.66 6.31
N TYR A 300 -2.20 -4.81 5.59
CA TYR A 300 -0.77 -4.96 5.42
C TYR A 300 -0.03 -3.63 5.59
N THR A 301 1.13 -3.72 6.23
CA THR A 301 2.19 -2.70 6.16
C THR A 301 1.82 -1.30 6.64
N ALA A 302 0.85 -1.16 7.56
CA ALA A 302 0.75 0.07 8.35
C ALA A 302 2.09 0.36 9.02
N GLY A 303 2.54 1.61 8.98
CA GLY A 303 3.90 1.98 9.40
C GLY A 303 4.95 1.87 8.28
N GLY A 304 4.80 0.94 7.33
CA GLY A 304 5.76 0.74 6.25
C GLY A 304 5.47 1.52 4.96
N TYR A 305 4.18 1.69 4.61
CA TYR A 305 3.75 2.22 3.32
C TYR A 305 2.63 3.26 3.47
N ALA A 306 2.72 4.34 2.69
CA ALA A 306 1.58 5.19 2.37
C ALA A 306 1.26 5.03 0.88
N ASN A 307 0.11 4.42 0.61
CA ASN A 307 -0.43 4.23 -0.73
C ASN A 307 -1.66 5.13 -0.88
N ILE A 308 -1.68 5.97 -1.91
CA ILE A 308 -2.76 6.94 -2.12
C ILE A 308 -3.26 6.84 -3.56
N TRP A 309 -4.56 6.68 -3.74
CA TRP A 309 -5.15 6.51 -5.07
C TRP A 309 -4.92 7.71 -5.99
N SER A 310 -4.80 7.41 -7.29
CA SER A 310 -4.96 8.36 -8.37
C SER A 310 -6.28 8.11 -9.10
N SER A 311 -6.86 9.15 -9.71
CA SER A 311 -8.06 9.04 -10.54
C SER A 311 -7.83 8.40 -11.91
N PHE A 312 -6.57 8.15 -12.29
CA PHE A 312 -6.23 7.63 -13.60
C PHE A 312 -6.11 6.11 -13.64
N GLU A 313 -6.77 5.51 -14.62
CA GLU A 313 -6.76 4.08 -14.88
C GLU A 313 -5.60 3.70 -15.82
N TYR A 314 -4.94 2.57 -15.56
CA TYR A 314 -3.87 2.05 -16.42
C TYR A 314 -4.37 0.92 -17.35
N ILE A 315 -5.06 -0.07 -16.77
CA ILE A 315 -5.74 -1.12 -17.51
C ILE A 315 -7.20 -1.10 -17.09
N THR A 316 -8.07 -0.92 -18.07
CA THR A 316 -9.49 -0.72 -17.84
C THR A 316 -10.16 -1.83 -17.00
N GLY A 317 -10.75 -1.42 -15.88
CA GLY A 317 -11.47 -2.24 -14.92
C GLY A 317 -10.59 -3.19 -14.12
N LEU A 318 -9.28 -2.98 -14.07
CA LEU A 318 -8.33 -3.90 -13.43
C LEU A 318 -7.25 -3.19 -12.63
N VAL A 319 -6.62 -2.16 -13.19
CA VAL A 319 -5.41 -1.56 -12.64
C VAL A 319 -5.48 -0.04 -12.74
N ALA A 320 -5.30 0.63 -11.62
CA ALA A 320 -5.22 2.09 -11.52
C ALA A 320 -3.86 2.55 -10.99
N TYR A 321 -3.59 3.85 -11.13
CA TYR A 321 -2.39 4.46 -10.58
C TYR A 321 -2.55 4.84 -9.11
N GLN A 322 -1.42 4.85 -8.38
CA GLN A 322 -1.32 5.30 -7.00
C GLN A 322 0.02 6.00 -6.74
N MET A 323 0.04 6.91 -5.77
CA MET A 323 1.27 7.42 -5.16
C MET A 323 1.76 6.46 -4.08
N ILE A 324 3.07 6.22 -4.03
CA ILE A 324 3.71 5.34 -3.04
C ILE A 324 4.84 6.07 -2.31
N LEU A 325 4.77 6.03 -0.98
CA LEU A 325 5.87 6.37 -0.07
C LEU A 325 6.21 5.15 0.80
N ARG A 326 7.50 4.95 1.11
CA ARG A 326 7.99 3.81 1.91
C ARG A 326 8.83 4.27 3.10
N SER A 327 8.82 3.51 4.19
CA SER A 327 9.69 3.74 5.34
C SER A 327 11.18 3.61 4.97
N THR A 328 11.51 2.66 4.11
CA THR A 328 12.89 2.24 3.82
C THR A 328 13.69 3.17 2.90
N ASN A 329 13.09 4.22 2.34
CA ASN A 329 13.80 5.16 1.48
C ASN A 329 13.12 6.54 1.44
N ALA A 330 13.77 7.49 0.78
CA ALA A 330 13.31 8.86 0.60
C ALA A 330 12.44 9.05 -0.66
N TYR A 331 11.99 7.97 -1.32
CA TYR A 331 11.40 8.09 -2.64
C TYR A 331 9.91 8.40 -2.59
N ALA A 332 9.45 9.14 -3.59
CA ALA A 332 8.04 9.31 -3.91
C ALA A 332 7.85 9.06 -5.41
N TYR A 333 6.92 8.18 -5.78
CA TYR A 333 6.65 7.87 -7.17
C TYR A 333 5.23 7.34 -7.36
N VAL A 334 4.77 7.47 -8.59
CA VAL A 334 3.51 6.90 -9.06
C VAL A 334 3.78 5.52 -9.63
N ASP A 335 2.99 4.52 -9.22
CA ASP A 335 3.02 3.16 -9.76
C ASP A 335 1.60 2.63 -9.88
N ARG A 336 1.46 1.41 -10.40
CA ARG A 336 0.20 0.76 -10.72
C ARG A 336 -0.20 -0.22 -9.62
N SER A 337 -1.49 -0.37 -9.38
CA SER A 337 -2.03 -1.38 -8.48
C SER A 337 -3.43 -1.83 -8.91
N ASN A 338 -3.85 -3.00 -8.46
CA ASN A 338 -5.17 -3.51 -8.78
C ASN A 338 -6.24 -2.65 -8.09
N GLU A 339 -7.32 -2.36 -8.81
CA GLU A 339 -8.40 -1.47 -8.35
C GLU A 339 -9.20 -2.02 -7.15
N ASP A 340 -9.00 -3.30 -6.83
CA ASP A 340 -9.66 -4.02 -5.75
C ASP A 340 -8.92 -3.99 -4.41
N TYR A 341 -7.73 -3.37 -4.34
CA TYR A 341 -7.07 -3.03 -3.09
C TYR A 341 -7.74 -1.83 -2.39
N GLY A 342 -7.57 -1.74 -1.07
CA GLY A 342 -7.94 -0.57 -0.29
C GLY A 342 -6.75 0.35 -0.02
N TYR A 343 -6.78 1.57 -0.55
CA TYR A 343 -5.75 2.61 -0.30
C TYR A 343 -6.36 3.92 0.18
N ALA A 344 -5.53 4.79 0.75
CA ALA A 344 -5.97 6.08 1.22
C ALA A 344 -6.39 6.98 0.04
N VAL A 345 -7.25 7.96 0.34
CA VAL A 345 -7.59 9.06 -0.57
C VAL A 345 -7.11 10.36 0.04
N ARG A 346 -6.58 11.25 -0.80
CA ARG A 346 -6.19 12.60 -0.40
C ARG A 346 -6.48 13.54 -1.55
N CYS A 347 -7.35 14.51 -1.31
CA CYS A 347 -7.89 15.36 -2.36
C CYS A 347 -7.00 16.59 -2.61
N VAL A 348 -7.10 17.13 -3.81
CA VAL A 348 -6.47 18.38 -4.24
C VAL A 348 -7.57 19.37 -4.65
N LYS A 349 -7.39 20.64 -4.34
CA LYS A 349 -8.39 21.67 -4.61
C LYS A 349 -8.46 21.97 -6.11
N ASP A 350 -9.66 22.20 -6.63
CA ASP A 350 -9.85 22.63 -8.00
C ASP A 350 -9.21 24.00 -8.25
N SER A 351 -8.81 24.25 -9.49
CA SER A 351 -8.35 25.57 -9.93
C SER A 351 -9.57 26.46 -10.18
N ASP A 352 -9.56 27.68 -9.65
CA ASP A 352 -10.63 28.67 -9.86
C ASP A 352 -10.75 29.14 -11.33
#